data_AF-A0A5W4PT63-F1
#
_entry.id   AF-A0A5W4PT63-F1
#
_cell.length_a   1.000
_cell.length_b   1.000
_cell.length_c   1.000
_cell.angle_alpha   90.00
_cell.angle_beta   90.00
_cell.angle_gamma   90.00
#
_symmetry.space_group_name_H-M   'P 1'
#
loop_
_entity.id
_entity.type
_entity.pdbx_description
1 polymer ?
#
loop_
_entity_poly.entity_id
_entity_poly.type
_entity_poly.pdbx_seq_one_letter_code
_entity_poly.pdbx_strand_id
1 'polypeptide(L)'
;MNVIDYCLRKIRQHIPAPILQAAFVPENLKLLGIASSVDNEIQQRVIREILVPEISRMGQYQEVDLQGVPWDNDTQDYFSRVYYLDDIKTGGRPILDAHISVTPVAGQAYTMPPAGSYLDGATSGVLASTQQVVDSQSAMPRIASPEVEVLGPNTIRIKDPGMFVYSTKLVVKYELSQEMNEIKPAFYPVVGELAVMAVKQYIYNTMIFDMDSGKLENGMEFGAFRNVIEGYSDAGQMFEDTLPKMQRCLVHNDNIGNRWNYMNGGRFKS
;
A
#
# COMPACT_ATOMS: atom_id res chain seq x y z
N MET A 1 -7.63 -12.81 -18.44
CA MET A 1 -8.77 -12.54 -17.54
C MET A 1 -8.24 -11.68 -16.42
N ASN A 2 -8.78 -10.49 -16.23
CA ASN A 2 -8.32 -9.56 -15.19
C ASN A 2 -8.84 -9.98 -13.80
N VAL A 3 -8.21 -9.49 -12.72
CA VAL A 3 -8.71 -9.58 -11.33
C VAL A 3 -10.17 -9.14 -11.26
N ILE A 4 -10.48 -8.00 -11.87
CA ILE A 4 -11.82 -7.41 -11.81
C ILE A 4 -12.85 -8.34 -12.46
N ASP A 5 -12.55 -8.86 -13.66
CA ASP A 5 -13.43 -9.82 -14.33
C ASP A 5 -13.67 -11.08 -13.49
N TYR A 6 -12.61 -11.59 -12.83
CA TYR A 6 -12.71 -12.72 -11.94
C TYR A 6 -13.63 -12.41 -10.75
N CYS A 7 -13.49 -11.23 -10.15
CA CYS A 7 -14.31 -10.78 -9.02
C CYS A 7 -15.77 -10.63 -9.43
N LEU A 8 -16.06 -9.93 -10.53
CA LEU A 8 -17.43 -9.75 -11.05
C LEU A 8 -18.11 -11.07 -11.38
N ARG A 9 -17.36 -12.03 -11.94
CA ARG A 9 -17.89 -13.38 -12.18
C ARG A 9 -18.23 -14.10 -10.87
N LYS A 10 -17.35 -14.03 -9.87
CA LYS A 10 -17.56 -14.67 -8.56
C LYS A 10 -18.72 -14.03 -7.79
N ILE A 11 -18.86 -12.71 -7.85
CA ILE A 11 -20.02 -11.98 -7.29
C ILE A 11 -21.33 -12.49 -7.89
N ARG A 12 -21.41 -12.59 -9.22
CA ARG A 12 -22.60 -13.12 -9.92
C ARG A 12 -22.93 -14.58 -9.60
N GLN A 13 -21.94 -15.37 -9.19
CA GLN A 13 -22.15 -16.76 -8.77
C GLN A 13 -22.72 -16.87 -7.34
N HIS A 14 -22.38 -15.93 -6.46
CA HIS A 14 -22.75 -15.99 -5.04
C HIS A 14 -23.96 -15.11 -4.66
N ILE A 15 -24.23 -14.05 -5.42
CA ILE A 15 -25.30 -13.09 -5.11
C ILE A 15 -26.35 -13.13 -6.22
N PRO A 16 -27.63 -13.35 -5.90
CA PRO A 16 -28.71 -13.33 -6.89
C PRO A 16 -28.79 -12.01 -7.67
N ALA A 17 -28.95 -12.11 -8.98
CA ALA A 17 -29.07 -10.95 -9.88
C ALA A 17 -30.16 -9.93 -9.48
N PRO A 18 -31.34 -10.33 -8.97
CA PRO A 18 -32.36 -9.36 -8.53
C PRO A 18 -31.88 -8.45 -7.39
N ILE A 19 -31.06 -8.99 -6.46
CA ILE A 19 -30.52 -8.23 -5.33
C ILE A 19 -29.47 -7.22 -5.83
N LEU A 20 -28.60 -7.65 -6.74
CA LEU A 20 -27.59 -6.77 -7.33
C LEU A 20 -28.24 -5.61 -8.10
N GLN A 21 -29.31 -5.88 -8.86
CA GLN A 21 -30.04 -4.84 -9.58
C GLN A 21 -30.74 -3.85 -8.65
N ALA A 22 -31.31 -4.32 -7.54
CA ALA A 22 -31.96 -3.45 -6.57
C ALA A 22 -30.97 -2.54 -5.84
N ALA A 23 -29.80 -3.06 -5.47
CA ALA A 23 -28.81 -2.31 -4.68
C ALA A 23 -27.96 -1.34 -5.51
N PHE A 24 -27.62 -1.70 -6.75
CA PHE A 24 -26.65 -0.94 -7.55
C PHE A 24 -27.27 -0.10 -8.67
N VAL A 25 -28.55 -0.27 -9.01
CA VAL A 25 -29.21 0.56 -10.03
C VAL A 25 -30.00 1.67 -9.35
N PRO A 26 -29.55 2.94 -9.39
CA PRO A 26 -30.26 4.05 -8.77
C PRO A 26 -31.61 4.30 -9.46
N GLU A 27 -32.67 4.51 -8.70
CA GLU A 27 -34.01 4.85 -9.22
C GLU A 27 -33.98 6.07 -10.15
N ASN A 28 -33.15 7.07 -9.81
CA ASN A 28 -32.99 8.29 -10.59
C ASN A 28 -32.40 8.02 -11.99
N LEU A 29 -31.48 7.06 -12.11
CA LEU A 29 -30.88 6.70 -13.40
C LEU A 29 -31.86 5.87 -14.27
N LYS A 30 -32.71 5.03 -13.64
CA LYS A 30 -33.83 4.36 -14.34
C LYS A 30 -34.80 5.38 -14.94
N LEU A 31 -35.15 6.42 -14.19
CA LEU A 31 -36.04 7.51 -14.63
C LEU A 31 -35.43 8.37 -15.75
N LEU A 32 -34.11 8.52 -15.77
CA LEU A 32 -33.38 9.30 -16.78
C LEU A 32 -32.99 8.48 -18.04
N GLY A 33 -33.30 7.18 -18.08
CA GLY A 33 -32.94 6.32 -19.20
C GLY A 33 -31.43 6.08 -19.36
N ILE A 34 -30.64 6.42 -18.35
CA ILE A 34 -29.19 6.19 -18.35
C ILE A 34 -28.96 4.76 -17.89
N ALA A 35 -28.59 3.89 -18.84
CA ALA A 35 -28.20 2.53 -18.53
C ALA A 35 -26.78 2.51 -17.94
N SER A 36 -26.63 2.66 -16.62
CA SER A 36 -25.40 2.20 -15.97
C SER A 36 -25.46 0.68 -15.81
N SER A 37 -24.41 -0.01 -16.23
CA SER A 37 -24.30 -1.46 -16.02
C SER A 37 -24.07 -1.72 -14.53
N VAL A 38 -24.79 -2.69 -13.96
CA VAL A 38 -24.61 -3.16 -12.58
C VAL A 38 -23.14 -3.48 -12.30
N ASP A 39 -22.44 -4.06 -13.26
CA ASP A 39 -21.02 -4.39 -13.14
C ASP A 39 -20.14 -3.14 -12.99
N ASN A 40 -20.48 -2.04 -13.66
CA ASN A 40 -19.73 -0.79 -13.56
C ASN A 40 -19.97 -0.12 -12.19
N GLU A 41 -21.22 -0.13 -11.70
CA GLU A 41 -21.54 0.41 -10.37
C GLU A 41 -20.85 -0.39 -9.26
N ILE A 42 -20.82 -1.72 -9.35
CA ILE A 42 -20.05 -2.56 -8.42
C ILE A 42 -18.56 -2.21 -8.49
N GLN A 43 -18.02 -1.99 -9.69
CA GLN A 43 -16.62 -1.63 -9.85
C GLN A 43 -16.30 -0.27 -9.22
N GLN A 44 -17.14 0.75 -9.40
CA GLN A 44 -16.91 2.06 -8.80
C GLN A 44 -17.10 2.02 -7.27
N ARG A 45 -18.26 1.59 -6.80
CA ARG A 45 -18.67 1.75 -5.39
C ARG A 45 -18.07 0.72 -4.43
N VAL A 46 -17.68 -0.45 -4.93
CA VAL A 46 -17.16 -1.52 -4.07
C VAL A 46 -15.70 -1.79 -4.39
N ILE A 47 -15.37 -2.05 -5.66
CA ILE A 47 -13.98 -2.41 -5.99
C ILE A 47 -13.05 -1.22 -5.77
N ARG A 48 -13.37 -0.04 -6.32
CA ARG A 48 -12.50 1.13 -6.21
C ARG A 48 -12.57 1.83 -4.86
N GLU A 49 -13.74 1.96 -4.27
CA GLU A 49 -13.89 2.70 -3.00
C GLU A 49 -13.53 1.88 -1.76
N ILE A 50 -13.75 0.56 -1.76
CA ILE A 50 -13.56 -0.29 -0.58
C ILE A 50 -12.35 -1.20 -0.76
N LEU A 51 -12.33 -1.98 -1.84
CA LEU A 51 -11.40 -3.10 -1.99
C LEU A 51 -9.98 -2.65 -2.37
N VAL A 52 -9.83 -1.70 -3.30
CA VAL A 52 -8.52 -1.18 -3.74
C VAL A 52 -7.78 -0.50 -2.59
N PRO A 53 -8.36 0.41 -1.80
CA PRO A 53 -7.66 1.05 -0.68
C PRO A 53 -7.21 0.03 0.37
N GLU A 54 -8.07 -0.93 0.72
CA GLU A 54 -7.76 -1.95 1.73
C GLU A 54 -6.62 -2.88 1.29
N ILE A 55 -6.67 -3.36 0.06
CA ILE A 55 -5.60 -4.22 -0.47
C ILE A 55 -4.30 -3.42 -0.64
N SER A 56 -4.40 -2.17 -1.09
CA SER A 56 -3.24 -1.29 -1.28
C SER A 56 -2.50 -1.00 0.02
N ARG A 57 -3.22 -0.85 1.14
CA ARG A 57 -2.61 -0.72 2.48
C ARG A 57 -1.74 -1.93 2.86
N MET A 58 -2.18 -3.12 2.48
CA MET A 58 -1.46 -4.38 2.65
C MET A 58 -0.44 -4.66 1.53
N GLY A 59 -0.28 -3.71 0.61
CA GLY A 59 0.57 -3.80 -0.57
C GLY A 59 2.06 -3.95 -0.25
N GLN A 60 2.81 -4.17 -1.32
CA GLN A 60 4.22 -4.51 -1.23
C GLN A 60 5.12 -3.30 -1.26
N TYR A 61 6.24 -3.47 -0.58
CA TYR A 61 7.37 -2.57 -0.63
C TYR A 61 8.27 -2.87 -1.85
N GLN A 62 8.58 -1.82 -2.60
CA GLN A 62 9.46 -1.83 -3.76
C GLN A 62 10.64 -0.89 -3.54
N GLU A 63 11.84 -1.27 -4.00
CA GLU A 63 13.01 -0.41 -3.89
C GLU A 63 13.04 0.66 -4.98
N VAL A 64 13.33 1.90 -4.60
CA VAL A 64 13.55 3.03 -5.51
C VAL A 64 14.85 3.73 -5.17
N ASP A 65 15.69 3.95 -6.18
CA ASP A 65 16.92 4.73 -6.02
C ASP A 65 16.62 6.23 -6.14
N LEU A 66 17.12 7.01 -5.17
CA LEU A 66 17.04 8.47 -5.17
C LEU A 66 18.10 9.15 -6.07
N GLN A 67 18.97 8.38 -6.71
CA GLN A 67 19.93 8.94 -7.65
C GLN A 67 19.21 9.71 -8.77
N GLY A 68 19.64 10.96 -8.97
CA GLY A 68 19.09 11.86 -9.99
C GLY A 68 17.68 12.40 -9.70
N VAL A 69 17.13 12.16 -8.50
CA VAL A 69 15.83 12.72 -8.10
C VAL A 69 16.02 14.17 -7.65
N PRO A 70 15.22 15.12 -8.16
CA PRO A 70 15.27 16.51 -7.71
C PRO A 70 14.85 16.61 -6.23
N TRP A 71 15.52 17.48 -5.48
CA TRP A 71 15.26 17.70 -4.07
C TRP A 71 15.47 19.16 -3.68
N ASP A 72 14.71 19.60 -2.68
CA ASP A 72 14.84 20.90 -2.02
C ASP A 72 15.15 20.72 -0.53
N ASN A 73 15.84 21.69 0.08
CA ASN A 73 15.96 21.73 1.53
C ASN A 73 14.63 22.18 2.14
N ASP A 74 14.22 21.54 3.22
CA ASP A 74 13.05 22.00 3.98
C ASP A 74 13.34 23.39 4.58
N THR A 75 12.40 24.31 4.37
CA THR A 75 12.48 25.67 4.90
C THR A 75 12.38 25.74 6.42
N GLN A 76 11.79 24.73 7.07
CA GLN A 76 11.58 24.69 8.52
C GLN A 76 12.63 23.88 9.27
N ASP A 77 13.27 22.90 8.60
CA ASP A 77 14.27 22.03 9.21
C ASP A 77 15.46 21.83 8.26
N TYR A 78 16.60 22.42 8.61
CA TYR A 78 17.83 22.37 7.81
C TYR A 78 18.39 20.94 7.61
N PHE A 79 17.99 19.98 8.45
CA PHE A 79 18.40 18.59 8.35
C PHE A 79 17.38 17.71 7.59
N SER A 80 16.36 18.34 6.99
CA SER A 80 15.34 17.69 6.18
C SER A 80 15.50 18.04 4.70
N ARG A 81 15.35 17.05 3.84
CA ARG A 81 15.27 17.22 2.38
C ARG A 81 13.94 16.69 1.87
N VAL A 82 13.34 17.41 0.94
CA VAL A 82 12.11 17.03 0.25
C VAL A 82 12.48 16.55 -1.15
N TYR A 83 12.18 15.29 -1.45
CA TYR A 83 12.42 14.65 -2.74
C TYR A 83 11.13 14.59 -3.55
N TYR A 84 11.22 14.89 -4.84
CA TYR A 84 10.10 14.82 -5.79
C TYR A 84 10.33 13.65 -6.75
N LEU A 85 9.63 12.54 -6.52
CA LEU A 85 9.72 11.37 -7.37
C LEU A 85 8.92 11.60 -8.65
N ASP A 86 9.55 11.34 -9.80
CA ASP A 86 8.88 11.42 -11.09
C ASP A 86 7.89 10.25 -11.28
N ASP A 87 6.84 10.46 -12.07
CA ASP A 87 5.82 9.45 -12.39
C ASP A 87 6.43 8.21 -13.04
N ILE A 88 7.55 8.39 -13.77
CA ILE A 88 8.32 7.28 -14.34
C ILE A 88 8.89 6.38 -13.24
N LYS A 89 9.34 6.94 -12.12
CA LYS A 89 9.89 6.17 -10.99
C LYS A 89 8.78 5.55 -10.13
N THR A 90 7.64 6.20 -9.99
CA THR A 90 6.51 5.68 -9.19
C THR A 90 5.60 4.75 -10.00
N GLY A 91 5.72 4.77 -11.34
CA GLY A 91 4.81 4.08 -12.25
C GLY A 91 3.43 4.74 -12.31
N GLY A 92 3.34 6.05 -12.00
CA GLY A 92 2.10 6.80 -11.92
C GLY A 92 1.20 6.40 -10.75
N ARG A 93 1.75 5.72 -9.74
CA ARG A 93 1.01 5.27 -8.55
C ARG A 93 1.38 6.12 -7.34
N PRO A 94 0.41 6.58 -6.55
CA PRO A 94 0.69 7.38 -5.37
C PRO A 94 1.40 6.53 -4.31
N ILE A 95 2.26 7.20 -3.56
CA ILE A 95 3.03 6.63 -2.46
C ILE A 95 2.15 6.59 -1.21
N LEU A 96 2.05 5.42 -0.59
CA LEU A 96 1.32 5.22 0.66
C LEU A 96 2.22 5.26 1.89
N ASP A 97 3.42 4.68 1.78
CA ASP A 97 4.39 4.62 2.87
C ASP A 97 5.81 4.50 2.30
N ALA A 98 6.81 4.98 3.02
CA ALA A 98 8.20 4.93 2.60
C ALA A 98 9.16 4.79 3.78
N HIS A 99 10.18 3.96 3.61
CA HIS A 99 11.26 3.72 4.58
C HIS A 99 12.60 3.82 3.87
N ILE A 100 13.67 4.14 4.59
CA ILE A 100 15.01 4.03 4.01
C ILE A 100 15.43 2.55 3.96
N SER A 101 15.93 2.07 2.81
CA SER A 101 16.46 0.70 2.68
C SER A 101 17.92 0.67 3.10
N VAL A 102 18.69 1.55 2.46
CA VAL A 102 20.14 1.63 2.55
C VAL A 102 20.51 3.09 2.32
N THR A 103 21.06 3.73 3.34
CA THR A 103 21.99 4.83 3.10
C THR A 103 23.35 4.16 2.97
N PRO A 104 24.01 4.16 1.80
CA PRO A 104 25.40 3.78 1.75
C PRO A 104 26.12 4.86 2.54
N VAL A 105 26.32 4.60 3.82
CA VAL A 105 27.27 5.34 4.63
C VAL A 105 28.58 5.18 3.87
N ALA A 106 29.17 6.27 3.39
CA ALA A 106 30.55 6.20 2.91
C ALA A 106 31.33 5.47 4.00
N GLY A 107 31.95 4.34 3.66
CA GLY A 107 32.85 3.59 4.54
C GLY A 107 34.07 4.38 5.02
N GLN A 108 34.01 5.72 4.93
CA GLN A 108 34.97 6.69 5.41
C GLN A 108 34.41 7.63 6.48
N ALA A 109 33.11 7.62 6.77
CA ALA A 109 32.53 8.55 7.73
C ALA A 109 32.51 8.02 9.18
N TYR A 110 32.63 6.69 9.40
CA TYR A 110 32.42 6.12 10.74
C TYR A 110 33.48 5.15 11.25
N THR A 111 34.44 4.70 10.42
CA THR A 111 35.51 3.78 10.90
C THR A 111 36.86 3.98 10.23
N MET A 112 37.05 5.02 9.41
CA MET A 112 38.34 5.24 8.76
C MET A 112 38.75 6.71 8.80
N PRO A 113 40.05 7.01 8.99
CA PRO A 113 40.56 8.37 8.94
C PRO A 113 40.18 9.04 7.60
N PRO A 114 40.12 10.38 7.56
CA PRO A 114 39.80 11.14 6.36
C PRO A 114 40.58 10.62 5.16
N ALA A 115 39.93 10.55 3.98
CA ALA A 115 40.51 10.20 2.68
C ALA A 115 41.68 11.12 2.27
N GLY A 116 42.80 10.91 2.93
CA GLY A 116 44.11 11.49 2.65
C GLY A 116 45.25 10.55 3.06
N SER A 117 44.97 9.47 3.82
CA SER A 117 46.05 8.62 4.37
C SER A 117 46.40 7.37 3.54
N TYR A 118 45.78 7.16 2.38
CA TYR A 118 46.15 6.04 1.49
C TYR A 118 47.30 6.38 0.53
N LEU A 119 47.90 7.57 0.65
CA LEU A 119 49.00 8.00 -0.21
C LEU A 119 50.36 8.12 0.49
N ASP A 120 50.50 7.70 1.75
CA ASP A 120 51.80 7.77 2.43
C ASP A 120 52.24 6.42 2.99
N GLY A 121 53.09 5.73 2.22
CA GLY A 121 53.67 4.43 2.55
C GLY A 121 54.74 4.47 3.64
N ALA A 122 54.60 5.32 4.67
CA ALA A 122 55.55 5.41 5.79
C ALA A 122 55.00 6.14 7.03
N THR A 123 53.89 5.68 7.63
CA THR A 123 53.43 6.23 8.92
C THR A 123 54.14 5.56 10.10
N SER A 124 54.98 6.32 10.81
CA SER A 124 55.66 5.92 12.06
C SER A 124 54.65 5.50 13.13
N GLY A 125 54.99 4.49 13.96
CA GLY A 125 54.13 3.99 15.05
C GLY A 125 53.71 5.07 16.08
N VAL A 126 54.40 6.21 16.12
CA VAL A 126 54.04 7.37 16.95
C VAL A 126 52.87 8.17 16.35
N LEU A 127 52.75 8.24 15.03
CA LEU A 127 51.60 8.87 14.36
C LEU A 127 50.35 7.99 14.49
N ALA A 128 50.51 6.66 14.42
CA ALA A 128 49.43 5.71 14.64
C ALA A 128 48.85 5.79 16.07
N SER A 129 49.70 5.93 17.10
CA SER A 129 49.23 6.09 18.48
C SER A 129 48.61 7.45 18.74
N THR A 130 49.11 8.51 18.11
CA THR A 130 48.51 9.85 18.17
C THR A 130 47.12 9.86 17.52
N GLN A 131 46.95 9.14 16.40
CA GLN A 131 45.67 9.01 15.72
C GLN A 131 44.63 8.27 16.60
N GLN A 132 45.04 7.22 17.32
CA GLN A 132 44.14 6.51 18.24
C GLN A 132 43.65 7.37 19.41
N VAL A 133 44.47 8.32 19.89
CA VAL A 133 44.06 9.28 20.93
C VAL A 133 43.07 10.30 20.37
N VAL A 134 43.25 10.75 19.12
CA VAL A 134 42.30 11.61 18.41
C VAL A 134 40.99 10.88 18.13
N ASP A 135 41.05 9.63 17.71
CA ASP A 135 39.87 8.78 17.48
C ASP A 135 39.13 8.46 18.79
N SER A 136 39.84 8.42 19.92
CA SER A 136 39.23 8.31 21.26
C SER A 136 38.51 9.60 21.70
N GLN A 137 38.79 10.74 21.06
CA GLN A 137 38.02 11.98 21.16
C GLN A 137 37.04 12.18 19.99
N SER A 138 36.82 11.16 19.16
CA SER A 138 35.85 11.28 18.05
C SER A 138 34.45 11.59 18.59
N ALA A 139 33.76 12.49 17.90
CA ALA A 139 32.38 12.84 18.25
C ALA A 139 31.51 11.58 18.22
N MET A 140 30.63 11.45 19.22
CA MET A 140 29.67 10.35 19.32
C MET A 140 29.08 10.05 17.93
N PRO A 141 29.14 8.79 17.45
CA PRO A 141 28.59 8.44 16.16
C PRO A 141 27.15 8.93 16.08
N ARG A 142 26.87 9.86 15.16
CA ARG A 142 25.51 10.29 14.85
C ARG A 142 24.81 9.12 14.17
N ILE A 143 24.28 8.21 14.98
CA ILE A 143 23.34 7.17 14.58
C ILE A 143 21.96 7.81 14.75
N ALA A 144 21.61 8.72 13.84
CA ALA A 144 20.22 9.13 13.70
C ALA A 144 19.56 8.11 12.77
N SER A 145 18.46 7.49 13.20
CA SER A 145 17.58 6.80 12.28
C SER A 145 16.93 7.87 11.40
N PRO A 146 17.13 7.85 10.08
CA PRO A 146 16.49 8.81 9.20
C PRO A 146 14.98 8.65 9.30
N GLU A 147 14.29 9.76 9.54
CA GLU A 147 12.83 9.80 9.61
C GLU A 147 12.31 10.12 8.20
N VAL A 148 11.46 9.24 7.68
CA VAL A 148 10.87 9.37 6.34
C VAL A 148 9.39 9.69 6.51
N GLU A 149 8.94 10.78 5.89
CA GLU A 149 7.57 11.26 5.95
C GLU A 149 7.04 11.44 4.52
N VAL A 150 5.88 10.84 4.21
CA VAL A 150 5.21 11.00 2.91
C VAL A 150 4.39 12.29 2.97
N LEU A 151 4.77 13.29 2.16
CA LEU A 151 4.10 14.60 2.13
C LEU A 151 3.01 14.68 1.06
N GLY A 152 3.06 13.81 0.05
CA GLY A 152 2.08 13.77 -1.03
C GLY A 152 2.28 12.58 -1.96
N PRO A 153 1.48 12.48 -3.04
CA PRO A 153 1.45 11.32 -3.94
C PRO A 153 2.83 10.91 -4.47
N ASN A 154 3.68 11.90 -4.75
CA ASN A 154 5.00 11.73 -5.35
C ASN A 154 6.11 12.46 -4.55
N THR A 155 5.83 12.83 -3.29
CA THR A 155 6.70 13.71 -2.51
C THR A 155 7.00 13.09 -1.16
N ILE A 156 8.29 12.93 -0.86
CA ILE A 156 8.77 12.35 0.38
C ILE A 156 9.76 13.32 1.03
N ARG A 157 9.59 13.56 2.33
CA ARG A 157 10.57 14.24 3.17
C ARG A 157 11.41 13.20 3.88
N ILE A 158 12.71 13.41 3.89
CA ILE A 158 13.67 12.60 4.65
C ILE A 158 14.43 13.54 5.56
N LYS A 159 14.33 13.27 6.86
CA LYS A 159 15.08 13.96 7.90
C LYS A 159 16.25 13.09 8.30
N ASP A 160 17.45 13.50 7.87
CA ASP A 160 18.71 12.88 8.26
C ASP A 160 19.83 13.93 8.28
N PRO A 161 20.54 14.10 9.40
CA PRO A 161 21.76 14.91 9.46
C PRO A 161 22.97 14.26 8.74
N GLY A 162 22.84 13.02 8.24
CA GLY A 162 23.88 12.25 7.57
C GLY A 162 24.12 12.65 6.11
N MET A 163 25.38 12.71 5.73
CA MET A 163 25.81 12.97 4.35
C MET A 163 25.24 11.87 3.44
N PHE A 164 24.17 12.14 2.70
CA PHE A 164 23.64 11.22 1.69
C PHE A 164 24.73 10.99 0.64
N VAL A 165 25.38 9.82 0.70
CA VAL A 165 26.37 9.41 -0.28
C VAL A 165 25.65 8.63 -1.39
N TYR A 166 26.19 8.75 -2.60
CA TYR A 166 25.79 8.10 -3.84
C TYR A 166 24.98 6.79 -3.66
N SER A 167 23.76 6.74 -4.25
CA SER A 167 22.82 5.60 -4.24
C SER A 167 22.09 5.34 -2.90
N THR A 168 21.41 6.38 -2.39
CA THR A 168 20.43 6.16 -1.31
C THR A 168 19.18 5.51 -1.89
N LYS A 169 18.80 4.35 -1.34
CA LYS A 169 17.60 3.62 -1.76
C LYS A 169 16.49 3.74 -0.74
N LEU A 170 15.30 4.06 -1.23
CA LEU A 170 14.06 3.99 -0.49
C LEU A 170 13.37 2.66 -0.74
N VAL A 171 12.65 2.21 0.27
CA VAL A 171 11.66 1.15 0.18
C VAL A 171 10.30 1.82 0.23
N VAL A 172 9.58 1.82 -0.88
CA VAL A 172 8.33 2.56 -1.05
C VAL A 172 7.18 1.59 -1.26
N LYS A 173 6.05 1.82 -0.57
CA LYS A 173 4.78 1.14 -0.81
C LYS A 173 3.90 2.06 -1.65
N TYR A 174 3.39 1.50 -2.75
CA TYR A 174 2.50 2.21 -3.66
C TYR A 174 1.05 1.76 -3.48
N GLU A 175 0.12 2.64 -3.82
CA GLU A 175 -1.25 2.22 -4.08
C GLU A 175 -1.29 1.30 -5.31
N LEU A 176 -2.17 0.30 -5.30
CA LEU A 176 -2.36 -0.56 -6.46
C LEU A 176 -2.99 0.20 -7.62
N SER A 177 -2.71 -0.24 -8.84
CA SER A 177 -3.43 0.26 -10.00
C SER A 177 -4.95 0.00 -9.85
N GLN A 178 -5.77 0.85 -10.47
CA GLN A 178 -7.23 0.68 -10.45
C GLN A 178 -7.69 -0.68 -10.99
N GLU A 179 -6.89 -1.28 -11.88
CA GLU A 179 -7.14 -2.59 -12.47
C GLU A 179 -6.55 -3.74 -11.64
N MET A 180 -5.76 -3.45 -10.59
CA MET A 180 -5.05 -4.40 -9.73
C MET A 180 -4.20 -5.42 -10.52
N ASN A 181 -3.57 -4.98 -11.61
CA ASN A 181 -2.75 -5.82 -12.49
C ASN A 181 -1.52 -6.41 -11.78
N GLU A 182 -1.12 -5.84 -10.65
CA GLU A 182 0.03 -6.28 -9.86
C GLU A 182 -0.22 -7.59 -9.10
N ILE A 183 -1.48 -8.00 -8.94
CA ILE A 183 -1.84 -9.24 -8.25
C ILE A 183 -1.65 -10.42 -9.20
N LYS A 184 -0.89 -11.44 -8.77
CA LYS A 184 -0.71 -12.67 -9.56
C LYS A 184 -2.03 -13.44 -9.70
N PRO A 185 -2.28 -14.09 -10.85
CA PRO A 185 -3.48 -14.91 -11.09
C PRO A 185 -3.77 -15.97 -10.02
N ALA A 186 -2.72 -16.51 -9.38
CA ALA A 186 -2.85 -17.50 -8.31
C ALA A 186 -3.64 -16.98 -7.09
N PHE A 187 -3.67 -15.66 -6.85
CA PHE A 187 -4.32 -15.04 -5.71
C PHE A 187 -5.71 -14.46 -6.02
N TYR A 188 -6.15 -14.50 -7.29
CA TYR A 188 -7.48 -14.05 -7.70
C TYR A 188 -8.62 -14.70 -6.89
N PRO A 189 -8.55 -15.99 -6.50
CA PRO A 189 -9.59 -16.60 -5.67
C PRO A 189 -9.82 -15.89 -4.33
N VAL A 190 -8.75 -15.39 -3.69
CA VAL A 190 -8.82 -14.70 -2.39
C VAL A 190 -9.37 -13.29 -2.55
N VAL A 191 -8.88 -12.55 -3.56
CA VAL A 191 -9.43 -11.22 -3.90
C VAL A 191 -10.92 -11.31 -4.25
N GLY A 192 -11.31 -12.32 -5.01
CA GLY A 192 -12.73 -12.55 -5.32
C GLY A 192 -13.57 -12.96 -4.11
N GLU A 193 -12.97 -13.58 -3.09
CA GLU A 193 -13.65 -13.86 -1.81
C GLU A 193 -13.95 -12.56 -1.06
N LEU A 194 -12.95 -11.69 -0.93
CA LEU A 194 -13.08 -10.36 -0.35
C LEU A 194 -14.10 -9.51 -1.10
N ALA A 195 -14.08 -9.55 -2.43
CA ALA A 195 -15.03 -8.81 -3.26
C ALA A 195 -16.48 -9.24 -3.00
N VAL A 196 -16.74 -10.54 -2.82
CA VAL A 196 -18.09 -11.03 -2.48
C VAL A 196 -18.53 -10.52 -1.11
N MET A 197 -17.65 -10.54 -0.10
CA MET A 197 -17.97 -10.06 1.25
C MET A 197 -18.19 -8.55 1.26
N ALA A 198 -17.35 -7.79 0.58
CA ALA A 198 -17.49 -6.34 0.44
C ALA A 198 -18.81 -5.96 -0.24
N VAL A 199 -19.21 -6.66 -1.32
CA VAL A 199 -20.50 -6.41 -1.97
C VAL A 199 -21.66 -6.73 -1.03
N LYS A 200 -21.61 -7.85 -0.30
CA LYS A 200 -22.65 -8.21 0.67
C LYS A 200 -22.78 -7.17 1.79
N GLN A 201 -21.66 -6.72 2.35
CA GLN A 201 -21.61 -5.67 3.36
C GLN A 201 -22.19 -4.35 2.82
N TYR A 202 -21.83 -3.96 1.59
CA TYR A 202 -22.37 -2.75 0.95
C TYR A 202 -23.89 -2.81 0.79
N ILE A 203 -24.40 -3.95 0.30
CA ILE A 203 -25.84 -4.17 0.13
C ILE A 203 -26.55 -4.08 1.48
N TYR A 204 -26.03 -4.74 2.51
CA TYR A 204 -26.60 -4.71 3.85
C TYR A 204 -26.69 -3.28 4.39
N ASN A 205 -25.58 -2.53 4.39
CA ASN A 205 -25.52 -1.18 4.92
C ASN A 205 -26.43 -0.19 4.19
N THR A 206 -26.61 -0.37 2.88
CA THR A 206 -27.41 0.56 2.05
C THR A 206 -28.89 0.21 2.11
N MET A 207 -29.24 -1.07 2.00
CA MET A 207 -30.63 -1.51 1.79
C MET A 207 -31.40 -1.75 3.09
N ILE A 208 -30.73 -2.00 4.22
CA ILE A 208 -31.41 -2.36 5.48
C ILE A 208 -32.42 -1.29 5.92
N PHE A 209 -32.09 -0.02 5.74
CA PHE A 209 -32.96 1.11 6.11
C PHE A 209 -34.10 1.33 5.10
N ASP A 210 -33.83 1.17 3.81
CA ASP A 210 -34.83 1.34 2.76
C ASP A 210 -35.92 0.27 2.81
N MET A 211 -35.56 -0.95 3.25
CA MET A 211 -36.50 -2.06 3.38
C MET A 211 -37.47 -1.92 4.55
N ASP A 212 -37.06 -1.30 5.65
CA ASP A 212 -37.96 -0.99 6.77
C ASP A 212 -38.96 0.13 6.42
N SER A 213 -38.63 0.98 5.44
CA SER A 213 -39.50 2.08 4.98
C SER A 213 -40.70 1.63 4.11
N GLY A 214 -40.82 0.33 3.81
CA GLY A 214 -42.02 -0.23 3.16
C GLY A 214 -42.18 0.13 1.68
N LYS A 215 -41.09 0.13 0.90
CA LYS A 215 -41.18 0.23 -0.57
C LYS A 215 -41.87 -1.00 -1.17
N LEU A 216 -43.21 -0.94 -1.24
CA LEU A 216 -44.07 -1.78 -2.05
C LEU A 216 -43.76 -1.56 -3.53
N GLU A 217 -42.76 -2.26 -4.08
CA GLU A 217 -42.61 -2.39 -5.52
C GLU A 217 -42.86 -3.85 -5.97
N ASN A 218 -43.93 -4.03 -6.74
CA ASN A 218 -44.15 -5.15 -7.66
C ASN A 218 -44.36 -6.56 -7.08
N GLY A 219 -45.04 -6.70 -5.94
CA GLY A 219 -45.75 -7.96 -5.60
C GLY A 219 -44.89 -9.23 -5.46
N MET A 220 -43.56 -9.13 -5.38
CA MET A 220 -42.68 -10.23 -4.99
C MET A 220 -42.70 -10.37 -3.46
N GLU A 221 -42.66 -11.61 -2.97
CA GLU A 221 -42.66 -11.91 -1.53
C GLU A 221 -41.49 -11.21 -0.82
N PHE A 222 -41.81 -10.08 -0.17
CA PHE A 222 -40.88 -9.20 0.54
C PHE A 222 -40.04 -9.94 1.59
N GLY A 223 -40.61 -11.01 2.16
CA GLY A 223 -39.95 -11.84 3.16
C GLY A 223 -38.69 -12.52 2.65
N ALA A 224 -38.70 -13.10 1.44
CA ALA A 224 -37.54 -13.82 0.92
C ALA A 224 -36.37 -12.87 0.61
N PHE A 225 -36.67 -11.67 0.07
CA PHE A 225 -35.68 -10.65 -0.24
C PHE A 225 -35.04 -10.10 1.05
N ARG A 226 -35.86 -9.81 2.07
CA ARG A 226 -35.40 -9.33 3.39
C ARG A 226 -34.53 -10.36 4.09
N ASN A 227 -34.97 -11.63 4.12
CA ASN A 227 -34.23 -12.71 4.78
C ASN A 227 -32.83 -12.90 4.19
N VAL A 228 -32.66 -12.73 2.87
CA VAL A 228 -31.34 -12.85 2.24
C VAL A 228 -30.42 -11.70 2.64
N ILE A 229 -30.94 -10.46 2.70
CA ILE A 229 -30.16 -9.28 3.07
C ILE A 229 -29.81 -9.29 4.56
N GLU A 230 -30.74 -9.66 5.44
CA GLU A 230 -30.46 -9.83 6.87
C GLU A 230 -29.39 -10.91 7.13
N GLY A 231 -29.36 -11.94 6.28
CA GLY A 231 -28.30 -12.95 6.25
C GLY A 231 -26.92 -12.45 5.82
N TYR A 232 -26.76 -11.17 5.46
CA TYR A 232 -25.48 -10.52 5.16
C TYR A 232 -24.96 -9.65 6.32
N SER A 233 -25.62 -9.65 7.47
CA SER A 233 -25.24 -8.87 8.65
C SER A 233 -23.81 -9.16 9.15
N ASP A 234 -23.32 -10.39 8.97
CA ASP A 234 -21.97 -10.84 9.34
C ASP A 234 -20.91 -10.58 8.26
N ALA A 235 -21.31 -10.13 7.06
CA ALA A 235 -20.41 -9.99 5.92
C ALA A 235 -19.25 -9.01 6.18
N GLY A 236 -19.48 -7.97 7.00
CA GLY A 236 -18.42 -7.05 7.41
C GLY A 236 -17.36 -7.72 8.30
N GLN A 237 -17.79 -8.54 9.26
CA GLN A 237 -16.86 -9.28 10.11
C GLN A 237 -16.10 -10.33 9.29
N MET A 238 -16.77 -11.05 8.39
CA MET A 238 -16.11 -12.01 7.49
C MET A 238 -15.08 -11.33 6.58
N PHE A 239 -15.36 -10.11 6.13
CA PHE A 239 -14.40 -9.32 5.35
C PHE A 239 -13.12 -9.08 6.16
N GLU A 240 -13.26 -8.59 7.40
CA GLU A 240 -12.11 -8.37 8.30
C GLU A 240 -11.34 -9.65 8.61
N ASP A 241 -12.04 -10.75 8.87
CA ASP A 241 -11.46 -12.07 9.16
C ASP A 241 -10.66 -12.64 7.98
N THR A 242 -10.97 -12.21 6.75
CA THR A 242 -10.24 -12.63 5.54
C THR A 242 -9.09 -11.72 5.15
N LEU A 243 -8.96 -10.53 5.73
CA LEU A 243 -7.81 -9.64 5.50
C LEU A 243 -6.46 -10.29 5.84
N PRO A 244 -6.27 -11.02 6.96
CA PRO A 244 -5.00 -11.69 7.25
C PRO A 244 -4.60 -12.71 6.19
N LYS A 245 -5.59 -13.40 5.59
CA LYS A 245 -5.35 -14.35 4.48
C LYS A 245 -4.86 -13.61 3.24
N MET A 246 -5.47 -12.46 2.93
CA MET A 246 -5.05 -11.61 1.82
C MET A 246 -3.65 -11.04 2.03
N GLN A 247 -3.34 -10.57 3.24
CA GLN A 247 -2.00 -10.10 3.60
C GLN A 247 -0.94 -11.17 3.33
N ARG A 248 -1.19 -12.44 3.71
CA ARG A 248 -0.30 -13.56 3.39
C ARG A 248 -0.13 -13.78 1.89
N CYS A 249 -1.21 -13.70 1.11
CA CYS A 249 -1.14 -13.79 -0.34
C CYS A 249 -0.28 -12.67 -0.93
N LEU A 250 -0.41 -11.44 -0.42
CA LEU A 250 0.40 -10.32 -0.87
C LEU A 250 1.88 -10.47 -0.50
N VAL A 251 2.24 -11.10 0.62
CA VAL A 251 3.65 -11.42 0.89
C VAL A 251 4.24 -12.33 -0.19
N HIS A 252 3.48 -13.34 -0.62
CA HIS A 252 3.90 -14.28 -1.68
C HIS A 252 3.68 -13.76 -3.10
N ASN A 253 3.05 -12.60 -3.24
CA ASN A 253 2.89 -11.93 -4.52
C ASN A 253 4.22 -11.34 -5.03
N ASP A 254 5.25 -11.27 -4.17
CA ASP A 254 6.54 -10.69 -4.50
C ASP A 254 7.35 -11.68 -5.34
N ASN A 255 8.04 -11.19 -6.37
CA ASN A 255 8.96 -11.99 -7.18
C ASN A 255 10.40 -11.97 -6.63
N ILE A 256 10.74 -10.96 -5.83
CA ILE A 256 12.10 -10.64 -5.41
C ILE A 256 12.40 -11.25 -4.04
N GLY A 257 11.37 -11.66 -3.31
CA GLY A 257 11.52 -12.19 -1.95
C GLY A 257 12.02 -11.12 -0.98
N ASN A 258 11.49 -9.90 -1.09
CA ASN A 258 11.93 -8.76 -0.29
C ASN A 258 11.72 -9.05 1.20
N ARG A 259 12.81 -8.97 1.97
CA ARG A 259 12.81 -9.21 3.43
C ARG A 259 11.79 -8.34 4.16
N TRP A 260 11.55 -7.11 3.68
CA TRP A 260 10.56 -6.20 4.27
C TRP A 260 9.14 -6.72 4.10
N ASN A 261 8.81 -7.32 2.94
CA ASN A 261 7.51 -7.94 2.72
C ASN A 261 7.31 -9.15 3.64
N TYR A 262 8.35 -9.97 3.85
CA TYR A 262 8.30 -11.07 4.82
C TYR A 262 8.15 -10.61 6.27
N MET A 263 8.85 -9.55 6.69
CA MET A 263 8.77 -9.03 8.06
C MET A 263 7.42 -8.38 8.37
N ASN A 264 6.79 -7.73 7.37
CA ASN A 264 5.43 -7.19 7.48
C ASN A 264 4.33 -8.26 7.43
N GLY A 265 4.64 -9.49 7.04
CA GLY A 265 3.73 -10.64 7.11
C GLY A 265 3.46 -11.15 8.55
N GLY A 266 4.12 -10.55 9.54
CA GLY A 266 4.05 -10.94 10.94
C GLY A 266 5.00 -12.11 11.27
N ARG A 267 5.71 -12.01 12.40
CA ARG A 267 6.35 -13.19 13.01
C ARG A 267 5.24 -14.14 13.43
N PHE A 268 5.13 -15.26 12.72
CA PHE A 268 4.28 -16.37 13.08
C PHE A 268 4.68 -16.88 14.48
N LYS A 269 3.89 -16.54 15.50
CA LYS A 269 3.81 -17.40 16.69
C LYS A 269 2.87 -18.54 16.29
N SER A 270 3.46 -19.71 16.07
CA SER A 270 2.78 -21.00 16.17
C SER A 270 2.12 -21.13 17.55
#